data_AF-A0A915UXL9-F1
#
_entry.id   AF-A0A915UXL9-F1
#
_cell.length_a   1.000
_cell.length_b   1.000
_cell.length_c   1.000
_cell.angle_alpha   90.00
_cell.angle_beta   90.00
_cell.angle_gamma   90.00
#
_symmetry.space_group_name_H-M   'P 1'
#
loop_
_entity.id
_entity.type
_entity.pdbx_description
1 polymer ?
#
loop_
_entity_poly.entity_id
_entity_poly.type
_entity_poly.pdbx_seq_one_letter_code
_entity_poly.pdbx_strand_id
1 'polypeptide(L)'
;MQMRGNGILVLTDDELIFEMWLGGTELRIPLRSIQSLETPTTFLGKSRLMPLLKVVYTTPHGTTDAVAWQVSDLGGWMRQINEARA
;
A
#
# COMPACT_ATOMS: atom_id res chain seq x y z
N MET A 1 4.92 -16.16 2.92
CA MET A 1 3.58 -16.53 2.43
C MET A 1 2.98 -15.28 1.82
N GLN A 2 2.55 -15.30 0.56
CA GLN A 2 2.02 -14.11 -0.11
C GLN A 2 0.54 -13.92 0.23
N MET A 3 0.21 -12.87 0.99
CA MET A 3 -1.18 -12.57 1.35
C MET A 3 -1.85 -11.78 0.23
N ARG A 4 -3.09 -12.16 -0.11
CA ARG A 4 -3.97 -11.44 -1.05
C ARG A 4 -5.38 -11.48 -0.51
N GLY A 5 -6.06 -10.34 -0.58
CA GLY A 5 -7.46 -10.24 -0.23
C GLY A 5 -7.99 -8.84 -0.51
N ASN A 6 -9.30 -8.72 -0.41
CA ASN A 6 -9.98 -7.43 -0.39
C ASN A 6 -10.03 -6.93 1.06
N GLY A 7 -10.12 -5.62 1.22
CA GLY A 7 -10.09 -4.99 2.52
C GLY A 7 -10.38 -3.51 2.44
N ILE A 8 -10.20 -2.85 3.57
CA ILE A 8 -10.32 -1.40 3.70
C ILE A 8 -8.91 -0.83 3.75
N LEU A 9 -8.66 0.20 2.95
CA LEU A 9 -7.45 1.00 3.01
C LEU A 9 -7.80 2.34 3.66
N VAL A 10 -7.07 2.71 4.71
CA VAL A 10 -7.27 3.92 5.51
C VAL A 10 -5.98 4.71 5.50
N LEU A 11 -6.08 6.01 5.23
CA LEU A 11 -5.00 6.98 5.40
C LEU A 11 -5.30 7.82 6.65
N THR A 12 -4.38 7.83 7.60
CA THR A 12 -4.39 8.73 8.75
C THR A 12 -3.38 9.87 8.52
N ASP A 13 -3.18 10.70 9.53
CA ASP A 13 -2.15 11.73 9.57
C ASP A 13 -0.72 11.17 9.65
N ASP A 14 -0.54 9.93 10.09
CA ASP A 14 0.78 9.33 10.35
C ASP A 14 0.99 7.92 9.77
N GLU A 15 -0.08 7.22 9.36
CA GLU A 15 -0.05 5.84 8.89
C GLU A 15 -0.95 5.59 7.66
N LEU A 16 -0.54 4.59 6.88
CA LEU A 16 -1.39 3.91 5.91
C LEU A 16 -1.74 2.52 6.46
N ILE A 17 -3.02 2.27 6.67
CA ILE A 17 -3.52 1.06 7.33
C ILE A 17 -4.36 0.26 6.32
N PHE A 18 -4.08 -1.02 6.20
CA PHE A 18 -4.89 -1.96 5.43
C PHE A 18 -5.41 -3.08 6.33
N GLU A 19 -6.74 -3.23 6.36
CA GLU A 19 -7.42 -4.29 7.09
C GLU A 19 -8.14 -5.23 6.12
N MET A 20 -7.77 -6.51 6.12
CA MET A 20 -8.44 -7.52 5.31
C MET A 20 -9.82 -7.88 5.90
N TRP A 21 -10.86 -7.90 5.07
CA TRP A 21 -12.22 -8.28 5.50
C TRP A 21 -12.30 -9.69 6.10
N LEU A 22 -11.44 -10.59 5.65
CA LEU A 22 -11.37 -11.97 6.12
C LEU A 22 -9.93 -12.31 6.47
N GLY A 23 -9.74 -13.03 7.59
CA GLY A 23 -8.43 -13.52 8.02
C GLY A 23 -7.71 -12.64 9.06
N GLY A 24 -8.34 -11.57 9.56
CA GLY A 24 -7.86 -10.79 10.71
C GLY A 24 -6.45 -10.20 10.53
N THR A 25 -6.03 -9.99 9.29
CA THR A 25 -4.71 -9.47 8.96
C THR A 25 -4.80 -7.96 8.81
N GLU A 26 -4.10 -7.25 9.67
CA GLU A 26 -3.88 -5.80 9.60
C GLU A 26 -2.43 -5.52 9.18
N LEU A 27 -2.25 -4.60 8.24
CA LEU A 27 -0.95 -4.05 7.86
C LEU A 27 -0.95 -2.56 8.16
N ARG A 28 0.00 -2.10 8.96
CA ARG A 28 0.22 -0.67 9.25
C ARG A 28 1.56 -0.24 8.70
N ILE A 29 1.57 0.85 7.95
CA ILE A 29 2.78 1.43 7.35
C ILE A 29 2.88 2.89 7.80
N PRO A 30 3.82 3.24 8.69
CA PRO A 30 4.09 4.64 9.02
C PRO A 30 4.43 5.44 7.75
N LEU A 31 3.82 6.60 7.55
CA LEU A 31 4.05 7.40 6.33
C LEU A 31 5.52 7.78 6.16
N ARG A 32 6.22 8.05 7.28
CA ARG A 32 7.67 8.31 7.31
C ARG A 32 8.53 7.16 6.82
N SER A 33 8.03 5.93 6.79
CA SER A 33 8.78 4.78 6.30
C SER A 33 8.57 4.53 4.81
N ILE A 34 7.63 5.21 4.16
CA ILE A 34 7.36 5.07 2.73
C ILE A 34 8.51 5.68 1.94
N GLN A 35 9.24 4.82 1.22
CA GLN A 35 10.34 5.18 0.34
C GLN A 35 9.82 5.72 -1.00
N SER A 36 8.86 5.02 -1.62
CA SER A 36 8.29 5.41 -2.91
C SER A 36 6.84 4.92 -3.09
N LEU A 37 6.12 5.62 -3.96
CA LEU A 37 4.84 5.20 -4.51
C LEU A 37 5.05 4.88 -6.00
N GLU A 38 4.54 3.73 -6.43
CA GLU A 38 4.68 3.24 -7.79
C GLU A 38 3.32 2.77 -8.34
N THR A 39 3.19 2.71 -9.67
CA THR A 39 1.93 2.33 -10.35
C THR A 39 2.05 1.14 -11.31
N PRO A 40 2.60 -0.01 -10.89
CA PRO A 40 2.77 -1.15 -11.78
C PRO A 40 1.43 -1.80 -12.13
N THR A 41 1.36 -2.41 -13.32
CA THR A 41 0.24 -3.28 -13.73
C THR A 41 0.44 -4.74 -13.33
N THR A 42 1.65 -5.10 -12.88
CA THR A 42 2.04 -6.45 -12.43
C THR A 42 2.80 -6.37 -11.10
N PHE A 43 2.41 -7.18 -10.12
CA PHE A 43 3.07 -7.26 -8.82
C PHE A 43 3.12 -8.71 -8.35
N LEU A 44 4.29 -9.14 -7.83
CA LEU A 44 4.54 -10.53 -7.40
C LEU A 44 4.12 -11.58 -8.46
N GLY A 45 4.50 -11.33 -9.72
CA GLY A 45 4.21 -12.21 -10.85
C GLY A 45 2.73 -12.27 -11.28
N LYS A 46 1.87 -11.40 -10.75
CA LYS A 46 0.43 -11.35 -11.08
C LYS A 46 0.07 -10.02 -11.74
N SER A 47 -0.48 -10.08 -12.95
CA SER A 47 -1.01 -8.91 -13.65
C SER A 47 -2.46 -8.64 -13.26
N ARG A 48 -2.84 -7.36 -13.20
CA ARG A 48 -4.21 -6.91 -12.93
C ARG A 48 -4.83 -6.14 -14.09
N LEU A 49 -4.12 -5.99 -15.23
CA LEU A 49 -4.50 -5.18 -16.40
C LEU A 49 -4.74 -3.68 -16.12
N MET A 50 -4.89 -3.28 -14.87
CA MET A 50 -5.00 -1.91 -14.39
C MET A 50 -3.83 -1.57 -13.47
N PRO A 51 -3.38 -0.31 -13.41
CA PRO A 51 -2.34 0.12 -12.49
C PRO A 51 -2.75 -0.08 -11.02
N LEU A 52 -1.78 -0.44 -10.18
CA LEU A 52 -1.96 -0.65 -8.75
C LEU A 52 -1.33 0.49 -7.96
N LEU A 53 -1.87 0.82 -6.79
CA LEU A 53 -1.15 1.60 -5.80
C LEU A 53 -0.12 0.70 -5.13
N LYS A 54 1.15 0.78 -5.56
CA LYS A 54 2.26 0.08 -4.90
C LYS A 54 2.97 1.03 -3.95
N VAL A 55 3.13 0.60 -2.71
CA VAL A 55 3.86 1.30 -1.66
C VAL A 55 5.13 0.51 -1.37
N VAL A 56 6.29 1.16 -1.50
CA VAL A 56 7.59 0.62 -1.07
C VAL A 56 7.96 1.32 0.22
N TYR A 57 8.33 0.56 1.25
CA TYR A 57 8.58 1.09 2.58
C TYR A 57 9.69 0.35 3.31
N THR A 58 10.28 1.02 4.30
CA THR A 58 11.20 0.38 5.25
C THR A 58 10.40 -0.32 6.35
N THR A 59 10.65 -1.60 6.56
CA THR A 59 10.05 -2.39 7.64
C THR A 59 10.62 -1.96 9.01
N PRO A 60 9.99 -2.35 10.13
CA PRO A 60 10.55 -2.13 11.47
C PRO A 60 11.95 -2.75 11.68
N HIS A 61 12.32 -3.74 10.87
CA HIS A 61 13.65 -4.37 10.90
C HIS A 61 14.69 -3.68 10.01
N GLY A 62 14.34 -2.57 9.37
CA GLY A 62 15.25 -1.81 8.49
C GLY A 62 15.38 -2.37 7.08
N THR A 63 14.62 -3.39 6.71
CA THR A 63 14.62 -3.95 5.34
C THR A 63 13.60 -3.24 4.46
N THR A 64 13.79 -3.26 3.14
CA THR A 64 12.77 -2.78 2.20
C THR A 64 11.73 -3.87 1.92
N ASP A 65 10.45 -3.49 1.96
CA ASP A 65 9.32 -4.33 1.55
C ASP A 65 8.34 -3.52 0.68
N ALA A 66 7.39 -4.21 0.06
CA ALA A 66 6.38 -3.58 -0.76
C ALA A 66 5.02 -4.28 -0.69
N VAL A 67 3.96 -3.49 -0.82
CA VAL A 67 2.58 -3.95 -0.93
C VAL A 67 1.90 -3.22 -2.08
N ALA A 68 0.93 -3.85 -2.73
CA ALA A 68 0.17 -3.23 -3.81
C ALA A 68 -1.32 -3.51 -3.70
N TRP A 69 -2.13 -2.47 -3.88
CA TRP A 69 -3.59 -2.53 -3.89
C TRP A 69 -4.16 -2.04 -5.21
N GLN A 70 -5.26 -2.65 -5.64
CA GLN A 70 -6.11 -2.05 -6.66
C GLN A 70 -7.12 -1.15 -5.93
N VAL A 71 -7.09 0.15 -6.22
CA VAL A 71 -7.97 1.16 -5.61
C VAL A 71 -8.83 1.82 -6.69
N SER A 72 -9.96 2.41 -6.30
CA SER A 72 -10.91 3.06 -7.23
C SER A 72 -10.37 4.39 -7.80
N ASP A 73 -9.70 5.20 -6.98
CA ASP A 73 -9.11 6.49 -7.38
C ASP A 73 -7.60 6.51 -7.11
N LEU A 74 -6.82 5.89 -8.01
CA LEU A 74 -5.37 5.80 -7.85
C LEU A 74 -4.68 7.16 -7.75
N GLY A 75 -5.13 8.14 -8.56
CA GLY A 75 -4.55 9.48 -8.56
C GLY A 75 -4.82 10.23 -7.26
N GLY A 76 -6.06 10.15 -6.75
CA GLY A 76 -6.43 10.72 -5.46
C GLY A 76 -5.60 10.14 -4.31
N TRP A 77 -5.44 8.81 -4.26
CA TRP A 77 -4.61 8.14 -3.25
C TRP A 77 -3.14 8.58 -3.31
N MET A 78 -2.53 8.61 -4.50
CA MET A 78 -1.14 9.05 -4.65
C MET A 78 -0.94 10.50 -4.16
N ARG A 79 -1.88 11.39 -4.48
CA ARG A 79 -1.82 12.79 -4.04
C ARG A 79 -1.93 12.88 -2.52
N GLN A 80 -2.96 12.28 -1.93
CA GLN A 80 -3.22 12.37 -0.49
C GLN A 80 -2.09 11.77 0.35
N ILE A 81 -1.52 10.63 -0.07
CA ILE A 81 -0.37 10.03 0.65
C ILE A 81 0.86 10.95 0.56
N ASN A 82 1.11 11.58 -0.60
CA ASN A 82 2.22 12.51 -0.73
C ASN A 82 2.03 13.79 0.09
N GLU A 83 0.81 14.32 0.14
CA GLU A 83 0.46 15.48 0.97
C GLU A 83 0.61 15.17 2.46
N ALA A 84 0.17 13.99 2.91
CA ALA A 84 0.23 13.58 4.31
C ALA A 84 1.65 13.26 4.80
N ARG A 85 2.58 12.90 3.89
CA ARG A 85 3.97 12.56 4.24
C ARG A 85 4.98 13.71 4.03
N ALA A 86 4.53 14.84 3.51
CA ALA A 86 5.36 16.02 3.23
C ALA A 86 5.77 16.74 4.52
#